data_AF-A0A367YQB2-F1
#
_entry.id   AF-A0A367YQB2-F1
#
_cell.length_a   1.000
_cell.length_b   1.000
_cell.length_c   1.000
_cell.angle_alpha   90.00
_cell.angle_beta   90.00
_cell.angle_gamma   90.00
#
_symmetry.space_group_name_H-M   'P 1'
#
loop_
_entity.id
_entity.type
_entity.pdbx_description
1 polymer ?
#
loop_
_entity_poly.entity_id
_entity_poly.type
_entity_poly.pdbx_seq_one_letter_code
_entity_poly.pdbx_strand_id
1 'polypeptide(L)'
;MYPPPAGPDLTAEQCQELDDTFLSSDPYGYFSARIGMMLRWAESDVDSDEHPLAAPDDEQQHATETRGRFARLLGRPVGFIPETSPRSIATQVATDAYALRHHAAEALVRLTAALSQRTNVAESCVWEALSAGPNHLDQVVSQLRESFSSAEAPMQFARLVLREQDLQSGMTEQLASASNVFADWLQFAIDLLVGHELQLNAAHNKVKHGLSVRARDDLKVSFVTTPPSTNGTIPVGALTGPDAVDIFDRPVIEVLAQAPKVDRHRQGLELTQLRVDVPAVLGEAYMIAWAHGAMFHVAATKHFEGRADLPDYLDAPAHPGYPVGGPHPDHVSGKAPVGMRFPLTAPPGGGPTRRPPGIAFRDSFIPLIFTGSAMRNVRVVADEATEEA
;
A
#
# COMPACT_ATOMS: atom_id res chain seq x y z
N MET A 1 25.68 -22.97 -4.82
CA MET A 1 26.09 -22.88 -3.40
C MET A 1 27.11 -21.76 -3.37
N TYR A 2 26.87 -20.70 -2.60
CA TYR A 2 27.70 -19.49 -2.69
C TYR A 2 29.18 -19.74 -2.33
N PRO A 3 30.13 -19.04 -2.97
CA PRO A 3 31.55 -19.09 -2.62
C PRO A 3 31.78 -18.76 -1.13
N PRO A 4 32.78 -19.40 -0.48
CA PRO A 4 33.11 -19.09 0.91
C PRO A 4 33.53 -17.62 1.08
N PRO A 5 33.40 -17.05 2.29
CA PRO A 5 33.83 -15.67 2.54
C PRO A 5 35.32 -15.47 2.23
N ALA A 6 35.64 -14.46 1.42
CA ALA A 6 37.01 -14.12 1.03
C ALA A 6 37.53 -12.82 1.69
N GLY A 7 36.67 -12.09 2.40
CA GLY A 7 37.00 -10.80 3.00
C GLY A 7 35.78 -10.11 3.65
N PRO A 8 35.92 -8.85 4.08
CA PRO A 8 34.83 -8.06 4.64
C PRO A 8 33.80 -7.60 3.58
N ASP A 9 34.22 -7.50 2.32
CA ASP A 9 33.40 -7.06 1.18
C ASP A 9 33.12 -8.24 0.24
N LEU A 10 32.02 -8.16 -0.53
CA LEU A 10 31.71 -9.15 -1.56
C LEU A 10 32.75 -9.12 -2.68
N THR A 11 33.19 -10.31 -3.10
CA THR A 11 33.97 -10.46 -4.33
C THR A 11 33.07 -10.27 -5.55
N ALA A 12 33.65 -9.94 -6.72
CA ALA A 12 32.89 -9.81 -7.96
C ALA A 12 32.08 -11.07 -8.32
N GLU A 13 32.65 -12.26 -8.08
CA GLU A 13 31.96 -13.55 -8.28
C GLU A 13 30.75 -13.70 -7.35
N GLN A 14 30.89 -13.34 -6.07
CA GLN A 14 29.78 -13.36 -5.12
C GLN A 14 28.70 -12.34 -5.46
N CYS A 15 29.08 -11.12 -5.87
CA CYS A 15 28.14 -10.10 -6.35
C CYS A 15 27.32 -10.63 -7.54
N GLN A 16 28.00 -11.26 -8.50
CA GLN A 16 27.36 -11.82 -9.67
C GLN A 16 26.40 -12.97 -9.31
N GLU A 17 26.81 -13.95 -8.49
CA GLU A 17 25.91 -15.04 -8.09
C GLU A 17 24.68 -14.57 -7.31
N LEU A 18 24.86 -13.55 -6.45
CA LEU A 18 23.75 -12.95 -5.73
C LEU A 18 22.79 -12.27 -6.69
N ASP A 19 23.28 -11.41 -7.59
CA ASP A 19 22.44 -10.71 -8.54
C ASP A 19 21.82 -11.65 -9.59
N ASP A 20 22.49 -12.73 -9.99
CA ASP A 20 21.90 -13.80 -10.82
C ASP A 20 20.65 -14.40 -10.16
N THR A 21 20.76 -14.70 -8.86
CA THR A 21 19.64 -15.26 -8.10
C THR A 21 18.54 -14.23 -7.86
N PHE A 22 18.92 -13.00 -7.51
CA PHE A 22 17.96 -11.94 -7.21
C PHE A 22 17.22 -11.50 -8.46
N LEU A 23 17.94 -11.09 -9.51
CA LEU A 23 17.39 -10.48 -10.72
C LEU A 23 16.68 -11.46 -11.66
N SER A 24 16.75 -12.76 -11.41
CA SER A 24 15.87 -13.77 -12.03
C SER A 24 14.52 -13.95 -11.32
N SER A 25 14.30 -13.25 -10.20
CA SER A 25 13.01 -13.26 -9.49
C SER A 25 11.91 -12.51 -10.26
N ASP A 26 10.65 -12.85 -9.98
CA ASP A 26 9.47 -12.15 -10.51
C ASP A 26 8.74 -11.36 -9.41
N PRO A 27 9.20 -10.15 -9.03
CA PRO A 27 8.54 -9.37 -8.01
C PRO A 27 7.17 -8.84 -8.47
N TYR A 28 6.96 -8.63 -9.77
CA TYR A 28 5.67 -8.19 -10.29
C TYR A 28 4.61 -9.29 -10.11
N GLY A 29 4.95 -10.54 -10.49
CA GLY A 29 4.13 -11.71 -10.23
C GLY A 29 3.88 -11.95 -8.75
N TYR A 30 4.88 -11.75 -7.88
CA TYR A 30 4.71 -11.82 -6.43
C TYR A 30 3.60 -10.90 -5.92
N PHE A 31 3.65 -9.60 -6.26
CA PHE A 31 2.63 -8.65 -5.83
C PHE A 31 1.28 -8.91 -6.51
N SER A 32 1.27 -9.23 -7.81
CA SER A 32 0.06 -9.53 -8.57
C SER A 32 -0.68 -10.75 -8.01
N ALA A 33 0.04 -11.81 -7.64
CA ALA A 33 -0.55 -12.99 -7.00
C ALA A 33 -1.19 -12.64 -5.65
N ARG A 34 -0.53 -11.83 -4.82
CA ARG A 34 -1.09 -11.39 -3.54
C ARG A 34 -2.33 -10.51 -3.72
N ILE A 35 -2.32 -9.61 -4.70
CA ILE A 35 -3.48 -8.77 -5.04
C ILE A 35 -4.65 -9.66 -5.49
N GLY A 36 -4.40 -10.62 -6.40
CA GLY A 36 -5.42 -11.57 -6.85
C GLY A 36 -5.98 -12.46 -5.73
N MET A 37 -5.16 -12.85 -4.74
CA MET A 37 -5.66 -13.53 -3.54
C MET A 37 -6.59 -12.64 -2.71
N MET A 38 -6.24 -11.37 -2.51
CA MET A 38 -7.08 -10.43 -1.75
C MET A 38 -8.41 -10.13 -2.46
N LEU A 39 -8.39 -9.96 -3.79
CA LEU A 39 -9.62 -9.76 -4.57
C LEU A 39 -10.57 -10.95 -4.43
N ARG A 40 -10.06 -12.18 -4.59
CA ARG A 40 -10.85 -13.40 -4.40
C ARG A 40 -11.44 -13.50 -2.99
N TRP A 41 -10.67 -13.14 -1.96
CA TRP A 41 -11.18 -13.11 -0.58
C TRP A 41 -12.19 -11.99 -0.32
N ALA A 42 -12.03 -10.83 -0.96
CA ALA A 42 -12.98 -9.73 -0.86
C ALA A 42 -14.32 -10.05 -1.52
N GLU A 43 -14.31 -10.84 -2.60
CA GLU A 43 -15.48 -11.27 -3.38
C GLU A 43 -16.14 -12.55 -2.84
N SER A 44 -15.52 -13.21 -1.85
CA SER A 44 -16.06 -14.42 -1.24
C SER A 44 -17.39 -14.11 -0.57
N ASP A 45 -18.48 -14.54 -1.19
CA ASP A 45 -19.82 -14.19 -0.74
C ASP A 45 -20.11 -14.77 0.66
N VAL A 46 -20.88 -14.01 1.42
CA VAL A 46 -21.20 -14.28 2.83
C VAL A 46 -22.25 -15.38 2.99
N ASP A 47 -23.02 -15.63 1.93
CA ASP A 47 -24.16 -16.56 1.91
C ASP A 47 -24.01 -17.71 0.91
N SER A 48 -22.85 -17.86 0.24
CA SER A 48 -22.61 -18.99 -0.65
C SER A 48 -21.88 -20.12 0.07
N ASP A 49 -22.55 -21.28 0.21
CA ASP A 49 -21.89 -22.56 0.54
C ASP A 49 -20.84 -22.97 -0.52
N GLU A 50 -20.78 -22.26 -1.65
CA GLU A 50 -19.71 -22.35 -2.62
C GLU A 50 -18.50 -21.53 -2.16
N HIS A 51 -17.48 -22.24 -1.72
CA HIS A 51 -16.17 -21.64 -1.50
C HIS A 51 -15.63 -21.00 -2.80
N PRO A 52 -14.87 -19.90 -2.73
CA PRO A 52 -14.36 -19.12 -3.88
C PRO A 52 -13.27 -19.84 -4.69
N LEU A 53 -13.16 -21.16 -4.52
CA LEU A 53 -12.14 -22.01 -5.10
C LEU A 53 -12.79 -23.03 -6.02
N ALA A 54 -13.75 -22.62 -6.84
CA ALA A 54 -14.05 -23.34 -8.08
C ALA A 54 -12.88 -23.08 -9.04
N ALA A 55 -11.78 -23.76 -8.75
CA ALA A 55 -10.57 -23.72 -9.53
C ALA A 55 -10.65 -24.82 -10.61
N PRO A 56 -9.91 -24.74 -11.71
CA PRO A 56 -9.80 -25.87 -12.65
C PRO A 56 -9.41 -27.15 -11.90
N ASP A 57 -9.85 -28.32 -12.39
CA ASP A 57 -9.80 -29.61 -11.67
C ASP A 57 -8.46 -29.92 -10.96
N ASP A 58 -7.32 -29.52 -11.55
CA ASP A 58 -5.98 -29.69 -10.98
C ASP A 58 -5.71 -28.81 -9.75
N GLU A 59 -6.18 -27.55 -9.76
CA GLU A 59 -6.10 -26.65 -8.60
C GLU A 59 -7.05 -27.10 -7.49
N GLN A 60 -8.20 -27.66 -7.85
CA GLN A 60 -9.16 -28.27 -6.91
C GLN A 60 -8.52 -29.47 -6.17
N GLN A 61 -7.75 -30.29 -6.89
CA GLN A 61 -7.02 -31.42 -6.33
C GLN A 61 -5.92 -30.95 -5.36
N HIS A 62 -5.09 -29.98 -5.76
CA HIS A 62 -4.02 -29.44 -4.91
C HIS A 62 -4.56 -28.73 -3.64
N ALA A 63 -5.66 -28.00 -3.77
CA ALA A 63 -6.35 -27.38 -2.63
C ALA A 63 -6.88 -28.43 -1.65
N THR A 64 -7.43 -29.54 -2.16
CA THR A 64 -7.93 -30.65 -1.35
C THR A 64 -6.81 -31.37 -0.59
N GLU A 65 -5.67 -31.62 -1.24
CA GLU A 65 -4.49 -32.22 -0.60
C GLU A 65 -3.92 -31.33 0.50
N THR A 66 -3.81 -30.02 0.24
CA THR A 66 -3.30 -29.04 1.20
C THR A 66 -4.20 -28.95 2.43
N ARG A 67 -5.53 -28.83 2.24
CA ARG A 67 -6.51 -28.83 3.34
C ARG A 67 -6.47 -30.15 4.13
N GLY A 68 -6.39 -31.29 3.45
CA GLY A 68 -6.28 -32.59 4.08
C GLY A 68 -5.00 -32.75 4.90
N ARG A 69 -3.87 -32.22 4.43
CA ARG A 69 -2.61 -32.18 5.19
C ARG A 69 -2.70 -31.24 6.40
N PHE A 70 -3.23 -30.04 6.22
CA PHE A 70 -3.45 -29.09 7.32
C PHE A 70 -4.31 -29.69 8.44
N ALA A 71 -5.45 -30.29 8.10
CA ALA A 71 -6.31 -30.95 9.06
C ALA A 71 -5.58 -32.09 9.81
N ARG A 72 -4.84 -32.93 9.08
CA ARG A 72 -4.04 -34.02 9.68
C ARG A 72 -2.98 -33.50 10.65
N LEU A 73 -2.27 -32.41 10.31
CA LEU A 73 -1.27 -31.80 11.19
C LEU A 73 -1.89 -31.31 12.51
N LEU A 74 -3.15 -30.90 12.48
CA LEU A 74 -3.91 -30.48 13.66
C LEU A 74 -4.63 -31.63 14.38
N GLY A 75 -4.50 -32.87 13.91
CA GLY A 75 -5.27 -34.01 14.43
C GLY A 75 -6.79 -33.86 14.22
N ARG A 76 -7.20 -33.14 13.17
CA ARG A 76 -8.60 -32.86 12.84
C ARG A 76 -9.08 -33.69 11.63
N PRO A 77 -10.40 -33.91 11.48
CA PRO A 77 -10.98 -34.59 10.32
C PRO A 77 -10.66 -33.87 9.00
N VAL A 78 -10.54 -34.64 7.91
CA VAL A 78 -10.41 -34.11 6.56
C VAL A 78 -11.64 -33.25 6.26
N GLY A 79 -11.42 -31.98 5.91
CA GLY A 79 -12.49 -30.97 5.76
C GLY A 79 -12.56 -29.97 6.91
N PHE A 80 -11.77 -30.13 7.98
CA PHE A 80 -11.65 -29.10 9.01
C PHE A 80 -11.08 -27.80 8.44
N ILE A 81 -11.83 -26.71 8.60
CA ILE A 81 -11.43 -25.34 8.31
C ILE A 81 -11.70 -24.53 9.58
N PRO A 82 -10.80 -23.64 10.02
CA PRO A 82 -11.07 -22.76 11.15
C PRO A 82 -12.33 -21.94 10.91
N GLU A 83 -13.21 -21.90 11.89
CA GLU A 83 -14.42 -21.07 11.84
C GLU A 83 -14.02 -19.58 11.83
N THR A 84 -14.53 -18.84 10.86
CA THR A 84 -14.33 -17.39 10.73
C THR A 84 -15.65 -16.72 10.42
N SER A 85 -15.86 -15.49 10.91
CA SER A 85 -17.03 -14.71 10.49
C SER A 85 -16.73 -13.94 9.19
N PRO A 86 -17.72 -13.71 8.33
CA PRO A 86 -17.60 -12.84 7.16
C PRO A 86 -17.03 -11.45 7.49
N ARG A 87 -17.44 -10.88 8.63
CA ARG A 87 -16.92 -9.61 9.17
C ARG A 87 -15.42 -9.69 9.51
N SER A 88 -14.99 -10.80 10.10
CA SER A 88 -13.58 -11.06 10.39
C SER A 88 -12.77 -11.18 9.09
N ILE A 89 -13.32 -11.80 8.05
CA ILE A 89 -12.68 -11.87 6.73
C ILE A 89 -12.56 -10.46 6.14
N ALA A 90 -13.64 -9.68 6.09
CA ALA A 90 -13.64 -8.34 5.50
C ALA A 90 -12.63 -7.39 6.19
N THR A 91 -12.58 -7.42 7.52
CA THR A 91 -11.62 -6.61 8.30
C THR A 91 -10.17 -7.08 8.13
N GLN A 92 -9.95 -8.38 7.98
CA GLN A 92 -8.63 -8.93 7.68
C GLN A 92 -8.16 -8.55 6.28
N VAL A 93 -9.02 -8.69 5.26
CA VAL A 93 -8.74 -8.29 3.88
C VAL A 93 -8.38 -6.81 3.81
N ALA A 94 -9.11 -5.94 4.52
CA ALA A 94 -8.77 -4.52 4.61
C ALA A 94 -7.38 -4.28 5.22
N THR A 95 -7.06 -4.99 6.30
CA THR A 95 -5.75 -4.88 6.97
C THR A 95 -4.61 -5.35 6.07
N ASP A 96 -4.79 -6.48 5.39
CA ASP A 96 -3.79 -7.07 4.52
C ASP A 96 -3.61 -6.29 3.21
N ALA A 97 -4.69 -5.76 2.63
CA ALA A 97 -4.63 -4.85 1.48
C ALA A 97 -3.85 -3.58 1.82
N TYR A 98 -4.12 -2.98 2.99
CA TYR A 98 -3.38 -1.82 3.49
C TYR A 98 -1.88 -2.12 3.64
N ALA A 99 -1.54 -3.26 4.25
CA ALA A 99 -0.16 -3.69 4.44
C ALA A 99 0.54 -3.97 3.11
N LEU A 100 -0.15 -4.62 2.17
CA LEU A 100 0.35 -4.97 0.85
C LEU A 100 0.72 -3.73 0.04
N ARG A 101 -0.13 -2.69 0.05
CA ARG A 101 0.15 -1.41 -0.62
C ARG A 101 1.43 -0.75 -0.09
N HIS A 102 1.61 -0.71 1.22
CA HIS A 102 2.81 -0.14 1.83
C HIS A 102 4.05 -0.97 1.57
N HIS A 103 3.92 -2.30 1.53
CA HIS A 103 5.03 -3.19 1.17
C HIS A 103 5.49 -2.96 -0.28
N ALA A 104 4.55 -2.85 -1.22
CA ALA A 104 4.86 -2.50 -2.61
C ALA A 104 5.53 -1.12 -2.70
N ALA A 105 5.03 -0.13 -1.95
CA ALA A 105 5.60 1.21 -1.92
C ALA A 105 7.04 1.22 -1.41
N GLU A 106 7.32 0.54 -0.29
CA GLU A 106 8.66 0.44 0.27
C GLU A 106 9.61 -0.28 -0.69
N ALA A 107 9.16 -1.35 -1.34
CA ALA A 107 9.95 -2.07 -2.36
C ALA A 107 10.31 -1.16 -3.54
N LEU A 108 9.34 -0.43 -4.10
CA LEU A 108 9.56 0.54 -5.18
C LEU A 108 10.56 1.63 -4.79
N VAL A 109 10.35 2.26 -3.64
CA VAL A 109 11.19 3.39 -3.18
C VAL A 109 12.63 2.93 -2.91
N ARG A 110 12.82 1.77 -2.26
CA ARG A 110 14.15 1.22 -2.00
C ARG A 110 14.87 0.77 -3.26
N LEU A 111 14.18 0.10 -4.19
CA LEU A 111 14.76 -0.29 -5.48
C LEU A 111 15.19 0.93 -6.28
N THR A 112 14.34 1.95 -6.36
CA THR A 112 14.68 3.21 -7.03
C THR A 112 15.95 3.81 -6.42
N ALA A 113 16.03 3.90 -5.09
CA ALA A 113 17.19 4.49 -4.43
C ALA A 113 18.48 3.68 -4.67
N ALA A 114 18.39 2.35 -4.64
CA ALA A 114 19.51 1.46 -4.89
C ALA A 114 20.04 1.56 -6.34
N LEU A 115 19.14 1.73 -7.31
CA LEU A 115 19.51 1.85 -8.72
C LEU A 115 19.97 3.27 -9.09
N SER A 116 19.38 4.31 -8.50
CA SER A 116 19.73 5.71 -8.78
C SER A 116 21.10 6.13 -8.27
N GLN A 117 21.65 5.44 -7.27
CA GLN A 117 22.99 5.73 -6.72
C GLN A 117 24.12 5.08 -7.52
N ARG A 118 23.82 4.29 -8.55
CA ARG A 118 24.81 3.55 -9.32
C ARG A 118 25.27 4.33 -10.54
N THR A 119 26.47 4.90 -10.46
CA THR A 119 27.18 5.47 -11.63
C THR A 119 27.74 4.38 -12.55
N ASN A 120 28.03 3.18 -12.05
CA ASN A 120 28.40 2.00 -12.84
C ASN A 120 27.71 0.74 -12.27
N VAL A 121 26.69 0.25 -12.98
CA VAL A 121 25.88 -0.93 -12.58
C VAL A 121 26.71 -2.21 -12.52
N ALA A 122 27.78 -2.30 -13.31
CA ALA A 122 28.60 -3.50 -13.48
C ALA A 122 29.49 -3.87 -12.27
N GLU A 123 29.67 -2.98 -11.28
CA GLU A 123 30.60 -3.21 -10.16
C GLU A 123 29.92 -3.30 -8.79
N SER A 124 28.60 -3.10 -8.71
CA SER A 124 27.88 -3.13 -7.43
C SER A 124 26.83 -4.24 -7.43
N CYS A 125 26.60 -4.93 -6.31
CA CYS A 125 25.55 -5.94 -6.15
C CYS A 125 24.20 -5.31 -5.74
N VAL A 126 23.14 -5.49 -6.54
CA VAL A 126 21.82 -4.86 -6.31
C VAL A 126 21.23 -5.40 -5.02
N TRP A 127 21.35 -6.71 -4.82
CA TRP A 127 20.82 -7.35 -3.62
C TRP A 127 21.52 -6.86 -2.36
N GLU A 128 22.85 -6.67 -2.40
CA GLU A 128 23.61 -6.08 -1.30
C GLU A 128 23.16 -4.64 -1.02
N ALA A 129 23.05 -3.80 -2.05
CA ALA A 129 22.63 -2.41 -1.90
C ALA A 129 21.24 -2.28 -1.25
N LEU A 130 20.31 -3.18 -1.58
CA LEU A 130 18.99 -3.25 -0.94
C LEU A 130 19.05 -3.73 0.51
N SER A 131 19.96 -4.66 0.81
CA SER A 131 20.09 -5.28 2.13
C SER A 131 20.85 -4.41 3.14
N ALA A 132 21.88 -3.70 2.68
CA ALA A 132 22.73 -2.82 3.48
C ALA A 132 22.30 -1.34 3.41
N GLY A 133 21.31 -1.02 2.58
CA GLY A 133 20.79 0.34 2.40
C GLY A 133 20.22 0.94 3.70
N PRO A 134 19.93 2.26 3.70
CA PRO A 134 19.45 2.95 4.89
C PRO A 134 18.20 2.29 5.51
N ASN A 135 18.25 2.06 6.82
CA ASN A 135 17.09 1.50 7.53
C ASN A 135 15.94 2.52 7.64
N HIS A 136 16.25 3.82 7.68
CA HIS A 136 15.27 4.89 7.83
C HIS A 136 14.79 5.42 6.48
N LEU A 137 13.47 5.42 6.26
CA LEU A 137 12.85 5.89 5.01
C LEU A 137 13.16 7.36 4.69
N ASP A 138 13.28 8.22 5.70
CA ASP A 138 13.68 9.63 5.49
C ASP A 138 15.05 9.74 4.80
N GLN A 139 15.99 8.84 5.11
CA GLN A 139 17.31 8.82 4.48
C GLN A 139 17.21 8.34 3.03
N VAL A 140 16.42 7.31 2.77
CA VAL A 140 16.16 6.81 1.41
C VAL A 140 15.53 7.90 0.53
N VAL A 141 14.57 8.65 1.08
CA VAL A 141 13.90 9.75 0.36
C VAL A 141 14.82 10.94 0.15
N SER A 142 15.69 11.26 1.11
CA SER A 142 16.76 12.26 0.90
C SER A 142 17.70 11.85 -0.24
N GLN A 143 18.11 10.58 -0.29
CA GLN A 143 18.95 10.06 -1.39
C GLN A 143 18.26 10.19 -2.75
N LEU A 144 16.99 9.81 -2.84
CA LEU A 144 16.22 9.95 -4.08
C LEU A 144 16.12 11.40 -4.55
N ARG A 145 15.85 12.33 -3.63
CA ARG A 145 15.78 13.77 -3.96
C ARG A 145 17.11 14.30 -4.49
N GLU A 146 18.23 13.83 -3.93
CA GLU A 146 19.57 14.18 -4.41
C GLU A 146 19.83 13.58 -5.79
N SER A 147 19.54 12.29 -6.00
CA SER A 147 19.74 11.62 -7.28
C SER A 147 18.94 12.26 -8.43
N PHE A 148 17.73 12.77 -8.13
CA PHE A 148 16.84 13.37 -9.13
C PHE A 148 16.78 14.91 -9.05
N SER A 149 17.83 15.57 -8.56
CA SER A 149 17.84 17.04 -8.43
C SER A 149 18.23 17.80 -9.72
N SER A 150 18.59 17.09 -10.79
CA SER A 150 19.13 17.68 -12.03
C SER A 150 18.08 17.82 -13.13
N ALA A 151 18.36 18.64 -14.15
CA ALA A 151 17.50 18.75 -15.34
C ALA A 151 17.38 17.44 -16.13
N GLU A 152 18.33 16.51 -15.97
CA GLU A 152 18.33 15.18 -16.60
C GLU A 152 17.45 14.16 -15.85
N ALA A 153 16.94 14.50 -14.66
CA ALA A 153 16.18 13.60 -13.80
C ALA A 153 15.03 12.86 -14.52
N PRO A 154 14.22 13.50 -15.39
CA PRO A 154 13.18 12.78 -16.14
C PRO A 154 13.73 11.67 -17.02
N MET A 155 14.84 11.92 -17.72
CA MET A 155 15.47 10.91 -18.59
C MET A 155 16.20 9.84 -17.78
N GLN A 156 16.81 10.21 -16.65
CA GLN A 156 17.41 9.27 -15.71
C GLN A 156 16.35 8.29 -15.19
N PHE A 157 15.19 8.80 -14.76
CA PHE A 157 14.09 7.96 -14.32
C PHE A 157 13.52 7.10 -15.46
N ALA A 158 13.33 7.68 -16.65
CA ALA A 158 12.84 6.94 -17.81
C ALA A 158 13.74 5.73 -18.15
N ARG A 159 15.06 5.86 -18.01
CA ARG A 159 16.03 4.76 -18.20
C ARG A 159 16.01 3.68 -17.11
N LEU A 160 15.30 3.93 -16.01
CA LEU A 160 15.04 2.92 -14.99
C LEU A 160 13.80 2.09 -15.31
N VAL A 161 12.79 2.64 -15.99
CA VAL A 161 11.47 2.00 -16.14
C VAL A 161 11.07 1.67 -17.57
N LEU A 162 11.78 2.19 -18.57
CA LEU A 162 11.54 1.91 -19.99
C LEU A 162 12.61 0.96 -20.53
N ARG A 163 12.20 0.04 -21.41
CA ARG A 163 13.11 -0.90 -22.06
C ARG A 163 14.08 -0.15 -22.97
N GLU A 164 15.35 -0.53 -22.91
CA GLU A 164 16.41 0.14 -23.67
C GLU A 164 16.16 0.11 -25.18
N GLN A 165 15.70 -1.02 -25.71
CA GLN A 165 15.32 -1.18 -27.11
C GLN A 165 14.28 -0.16 -27.59
N ASP A 166 13.33 0.24 -26.73
CA ASP A 166 12.29 1.20 -27.08
C ASP A 166 12.83 2.63 -27.07
N LEU A 167 13.85 2.89 -26.24
CA LEU A 167 14.53 4.20 -26.16
C LEU A 167 15.50 4.44 -27.32
N GLN A 168 15.95 3.40 -28.04
CA GLN A 168 16.86 3.53 -29.18
C GLN A 168 16.30 4.44 -30.30
N SER A 169 14.98 4.45 -30.46
CA SER A 169 14.29 5.31 -31.45
C SER A 169 14.00 6.73 -30.94
N GLY A 170 14.49 7.07 -29.74
CA GLY A 170 14.20 8.34 -29.06
C GLY A 170 12.92 8.29 -28.22
N MET A 171 12.72 9.34 -27.41
CA MET A 171 11.56 9.46 -26.52
C MET A 171 10.30 9.85 -27.31
N THR A 172 9.37 8.92 -27.50
CA THR A 172 8.05 9.18 -28.09
C THR A 172 7.07 9.75 -27.07
N GLU A 173 5.96 10.32 -27.52
CA GLU A 173 4.89 10.80 -26.62
C GLU A 173 4.31 9.68 -25.74
N GLN A 174 4.18 8.46 -26.28
CA GLN A 174 3.68 7.31 -25.53
C GLN A 174 4.67 6.87 -24.44
N LEU A 175 5.97 6.84 -24.74
CA LEU A 175 7.01 6.52 -23.78
C LEU A 175 7.12 7.60 -22.68
N ALA A 176 7.04 8.87 -23.08
CA ALA A 176 6.99 9.98 -22.13
C ALA A 176 5.76 9.88 -21.20
N SER A 177 4.59 9.57 -21.75
CA SER A 177 3.37 9.36 -20.97
C SER A 177 3.51 8.20 -19.98
N ALA A 178 4.02 7.05 -20.42
CA ALA A 178 4.24 5.90 -19.55
C ALA A 178 5.25 6.20 -18.43
N SER A 179 6.36 6.87 -18.76
CA SER A 179 7.36 7.29 -17.78
C SER A 179 6.77 8.26 -16.74
N ASN A 180 5.92 9.20 -17.16
CA ASN A 180 5.26 10.12 -16.24
C ASN A 180 4.30 9.39 -15.29
N VAL A 181 3.53 8.42 -15.79
CA VAL A 181 2.65 7.61 -14.94
C VAL A 181 3.45 6.84 -13.89
N PHE A 182 4.57 6.21 -14.28
CA PHE A 182 5.45 5.54 -13.31
C PHE A 182 6.07 6.52 -12.29
N ALA A 183 6.46 7.72 -12.73
CA ALA A 183 7.00 8.75 -11.84
C ALA A 183 5.96 9.21 -10.82
N ASP A 184 4.71 9.39 -11.24
CA ASP A 184 3.62 9.79 -10.34
C ASP A 184 3.32 8.71 -9.29
N TRP A 185 3.40 7.43 -9.66
CA TRP A 185 3.25 6.32 -8.70
C TRP A 185 4.45 6.16 -7.75
N LEU A 186 5.67 6.49 -8.20
CA LEU A 186 6.82 6.59 -7.31
C LEU A 186 6.64 7.74 -6.31
N GLN A 187 6.22 8.92 -6.77
CA GLN A 187 5.97 10.07 -5.91
C GLN A 187 4.88 9.75 -4.89
N PHE A 188 3.78 9.13 -5.34
CA PHE A 188 2.73 8.64 -4.46
C PHE A 188 3.27 7.65 -3.39
N ALA A 189 4.15 6.71 -3.78
CA ALA A 189 4.77 5.78 -2.85
C ALA A 189 5.65 6.49 -1.81
N ILE A 190 6.40 7.53 -2.20
CA ILE A 190 7.19 8.36 -1.29
C ILE A 190 6.28 9.07 -0.28
N ASP A 191 5.21 9.70 -0.76
CA ASP A 191 4.28 10.44 0.08
C ASP A 191 3.50 9.52 1.04
N LEU A 192 3.20 8.29 0.62
CA LEU A 192 2.60 7.28 1.47
C LEU A 192 3.50 6.90 2.67
N LEU A 193 4.81 6.83 2.45
CA LEU A 193 5.79 6.38 3.44
C LEU A 193 6.29 7.49 4.37
N VAL A 194 6.30 8.74 3.90
CA VAL A 194 6.81 9.89 4.66
C VAL A 194 5.72 10.84 5.12
N GLY A 195 4.53 10.82 4.50
CA GLY A 195 3.42 11.75 4.77
C GLY A 195 3.10 11.92 6.26
N HIS A 196 2.89 13.18 6.67
CA HIS A 196 2.86 13.56 8.10
C HIS A 196 1.46 13.87 8.66
N GLU A 197 0.44 14.02 7.82
CA GLU A 197 -0.89 14.40 8.30
C GLU A 197 -1.56 13.26 9.06
N LEU A 198 -1.61 12.07 8.46
CA LEU A 198 -1.90 10.82 9.14
C LEU A 198 -0.60 10.02 9.26
N GLN A 199 -0.40 9.34 10.39
CA GLN A 199 0.79 8.51 10.57
C GLN A 199 0.66 7.15 9.86
N LEU A 200 0.53 7.16 8.54
CA LEU A 200 0.29 5.96 7.73
C LEU A 200 1.44 4.95 7.85
N ASN A 201 2.68 5.41 7.85
CA ASN A 201 3.84 4.53 8.05
C ASN A 201 3.92 3.98 9.49
N ALA A 202 3.57 4.76 10.51
CA ALA A 202 3.50 4.24 11.88
C ALA A 202 2.41 3.18 12.02
N ALA A 203 1.27 3.39 11.34
CA ALA A 203 0.21 2.40 11.20
C ALA A 203 0.71 1.15 10.47
N HIS A 204 1.42 1.29 9.35
CA HIS A 204 2.01 0.16 8.64
C HIS A 204 2.98 -0.65 9.51
N ASN A 205 3.91 0.01 10.21
CA ASN A 205 4.83 -0.68 11.13
C ASN A 205 4.08 -1.46 12.22
N LYS A 206 2.98 -0.92 12.75
CA LYS A 206 2.14 -1.60 13.73
C LYS A 206 1.39 -2.79 13.13
N VAL A 207 0.81 -2.63 11.94
CA VAL A 207 0.17 -3.72 11.18
C VAL A 207 1.17 -4.84 10.90
N LYS A 208 2.35 -4.50 10.37
CA LYS A 208 3.44 -5.43 10.03
C LYS A 208 3.88 -6.29 11.22
N HIS A 209 3.88 -5.72 12.42
CA HIS A 209 4.26 -6.43 13.64
C HIS A 209 3.08 -7.08 14.38
N GLY A 210 1.84 -6.95 13.88
CA GLY A 210 0.64 -7.44 14.55
C GLY A 210 0.36 -6.74 15.90
N LEU A 211 0.82 -5.49 16.06
CA LEU A 211 0.79 -4.77 17.33
C LEU A 211 -0.25 -3.65 17.33
N SER A 212 -1.14 -3.63 18.33
CA SER A 212 -1.98 -2.46 18.66
C SER A 212 -2.74 -1.85 17.48
N VAL A 213 -3.23 -2.70 16.58
CA VAL A 213 -4.12 -2.34 15.47
C VAL A 213 -5.48 -2.95 15.75
N ARG A 214 -6.55 -2.16 15.56
CA ARG A 214 -7.92 -2.66 15.61
C ARG A 214 -8.58 -2.39 14.26
N ALA A 215 -8.86 -3.44 13.50
CA ALA A 215 -9.74 -3.34 12.35
C ALA A 215 -11.21 -3.41 12.80
N ARG A 216 -12.06 -2.61 12.18
CA ARG A 216 -13.47 -2.44 12.53
C ARG A 216 -14.31 -2.29 11.28
N ASP A 217 -15.50 -2.86 11.26
CA ASP A 217 -16.51 -2.70 10.21
C ASP A 217 -17.84 -2.13 10.76
N ASP A 218 -17.83 -1.70 12.02
CA ASP A 218 -18.99 -1.23 12.77
C ASP A 218 -19.05 0.31 12.92
N LEU A 219 -18.17 1.05 12.26
CA LEU A 219 -18.06 2.50 12.36
C LEU A 219 -18.58 3.17 11.08
N LYS A 220 -19.64 3.97 11.22
CA LYS A 220 -20.07 4.93 10.19
C LYS A 220 -19.92 6.36 10.72
N VAL A 221 -19.29 7.23 9.95
CA VAL A 221 -19.19 8.67 10.23
C VAL A 221 -19.57 9.42 8.97
N SER A 222 -20.59 10.26 9.07
CA SER A 222 -21.11 11.05 7.96
C SER A 222 -21.29 12.49 8.39
N PHE A 223 -20.94 13.43 7.51
CA PHE A 223 -21.30 14.83 7.64
C PHE A 223 -22.55 15.09 6.83
N VAL A 224 -23.52 15.76 7.45
CA VAL A 224 -24.80 16.09 6.84
C VAL A 224 -25.15 17.53 7.15
N THR A 225 -25.86 18.17 6.24
CA THR A 225 -26.36 19.54 6.42
C THR A 225 -27.69 19.57 7.17
N THR A 226 -28.43 18.45 7.17
CA THR A 226 -29.69 18.30 7.90
C THR A 226 -29.45 18.35 9.41
N PRO A 227 -29.97 19.36 10.13
CA PRO A 227 -29.84 19.42 11.58
C PRO A 227 -30.73 18.36 12.26
N PRO A 228 -30.37 17.86 13.44
CA PRO A 228 -31.29 17.07 14.25
C PRO A 228 -32.57 17.85 14.58
N SER A 229 -33.70 17.15 14.68
CA SER A 229 -34.96 17.71 15.13
C SER A 229 -34.87 18.26 16.55
N THR A 230 -35.90 19.00 16.99
CA THR A 230 -36.01 19.48 18.38
C THR A 230 -35.99 18.36 19.42
N ASN A 231 -36.43 17.16 19.05
CA ASN A 231 -36.41 15.96 19.88
C ASN A 231 -35.08 15.18 19.79
N GLY A 232 -34.09 15.70 19.04
CA GLY A 232 -32.79 15.07 18.86
C GLY A 232 -32.82 13.87 17.92
N THR A 233 -33.75 13.82 16.96
CA THR A 233 -33.82 12.75 15.95
C THR A 233 -33.23 13.21 14.62
N ILE A 234 -32.70 12.29 13.83
CA ILE A 234 -32.27 12.53 12.45
C ILE A 234 -32.81 11.42 11.53
N PRO A 235 -33.42 11.75 10.38
CA PRO A 235 -33.92 10.74 9.44
C PRO A 235 -32.78 9.95 8.78
N VAL A 236 -32.99 8.67 8.48
CA VAL A 236 -32.01 7.82 7.76
C VAL A 236 -31.65 8.45 6.41
N GLY A 237 -32.63 8.97 5.67
CA GLY A 237 -32.44 9.61 4.37
C GLY A 237 -31.50 10.81 4.42
N ALA A 238 -31.35 11.49 5.57
CA ALA A 238 -30.34 12.54 5.71
C ALA A 238 -28.90 11.98 5.73
N LEU A 239 -28.69 10.76 6.23
CA LEU A 239 -27.38 10.09 6.34
C LEU A 239 -27.01 9.26 5.10
N THR A 240 -27.95 9.09 4.17
CA THR A 240 -27.76 8.32 2.92
C THR A 240 -28.11 9.13 1.67
N GLY A 241 -28.58 10.37 1.85
CA GLY A 241 -28.95 11.27 0.77
C GLY A 241 -27.74 11.88 0.06
N PRO A 242 -27.97 12.59 -1.06
CA PRO A 242 -26.90 13.18 -1.87
C PRO A 242 -26.09 14.26 -1.14
N ASP A 243 -26.63 14.84 -0.07
CA ASP A 243 -25.97 15.86 0.75
C ASP A 243 -25.14 15.26 1.91
N ALA A 244 -25.12 13.93 2.05
CA ALA A 244 -24.31 13.24 3.03
C ALA A 244 -22.89 13.02 2.49
N VAL A 245 -21.89 13.41 3.28
CA VAL A 245 -20.48 13.13 3.00
C VAL A 245 -20.02 12.05 3.98
N ASP A 246 -19.89 10.83 3.49
CA ASP A 246 -19.38 9.72 4.27
C ASP A 246 -17.86 9.81 4.44
N ILE A 247 -17.42 9.85 5.70
CA ILE A 247 -16.00 9.77 6.09
C ILE A 247 -15.60 8.34 6.37
N PHE A 248 -16.48 7.58 7.03
CA PHE A 248 -16.34 6.15 7.22
C PHE A 248 -17.62 5.46 6.77
N ASP A 249 -17.50 4.65 5.72
CA ASP A 249 -18.51 3.79 5.11
C ASP A 249 -17.93 2.39 4.79
N ARG A 250 -16.68 2.16 5.17
CA ARG A 250 -15.85 1.00 4.86
C ARG A 250 -15.12 0.54 6.11
N PRO A 251 -14.46 -0.64 6.10
CA PRO A 251 -13.60 -1.05 7.21
C PRO A 251 -12.59 0.04 7.58
N VAL A 252 -12.42 0.23 8.88
CA VAL A 252 -11.53 1.22 9.48
C VAL A 252 -10.42 0.51 10.24
N ILE A 253 -9.18 0.94 10.02
CA ILE A 253 -8.02 0.53 10.82
C ILE A 253 -7.73 1.62 11.85
N GLU A 254 -7.88 1.29 13.13
CA GLU A 254 -7.55 2.16 14.25
C GLU A 254 -6.14 1.89 14.75
N VAL A 255 -5.36 2.96 14.91
CA VAL A 255 -3.96 2.90 15.34
C VAL A 255 -3.70 3.95 16.41
N LEU A 256 -3.20 3.48 17.55
CA LEU A 256 -2.70 4.34 18.62
C LEU A 256 -1.19 4.51 18.49
N ALA A 257 -0.73 5.75 18.36
CA ALA A 257 0.69 6.08 18.28
C ALA A 257 1.01 7.34 19.09
N GLN A 258 2.29 7.51 19.43
CA GLN A 258 2.77 8.83 19.87
C GLN A 258 2.81 9.75 18.64
N ALA A 259 2.26 10.96 18.76
CA ALA A 259 2.29 11.91 17.66
C ALA A 259 3.74 12.34 17.33
N PRO A 260 4.06 12.63 16.04
CA PRO A 260 5.38 13.07 15.64
C PRO A 260 5.73 14.38 16.35
N LYS A 261 7.02 14.64 16.54
CA LYS A 261 7.45 15.91 17.13
C LYS A 261 7.06 17.07 16.21
N VAL A 262 6.56 18.15 16.80
CA VAL A 262 6.29 19.41 16.10
C VAL A 262 7.26 20.44 16.67
N ASP A 263 8.05 21.10 15.82
CA ASP A 263 9.10 22.05 16.23
C ASP A 263 10.05 21.47 17.31
N ARG A 264 10.45 20.20 17.13
CA ARG A 264 11.27 19.42 18.07
C ARG A 264 10.60 19.11 19.43
N HIS A 265 9.35 19.53 19.65
CA HIS A 265 8.60 19.21 20.87
C HIS A 265 7.82 17.90 20.74
N ARG A 266 7.97 17.03 21.75
CA ARG A 266 7.20 15.78 21.86
C ARG A 266 5.71 16.10 21.93
N GLN A 267 4.90 15.30 21.24
CA GLN A 267 3.44 15.37 21.32
C GLN A 267 2.90 14.22 22.18
N GLY A 268 1.61 14.28 22.50
CA GLY A 268 0.89 13.24 23.23
C GLY A 268 0.57 12.02 22.37
N LEU A 269 -0.29 11.15 22.89
CA LEU A 269 -0.87 10.05 22.13
C LEU A 269 -1.93 10.57 21.16
N GLU A 270 -1.99 9.94 20.00
CA GLU A 270 -2.89 10.25 18.90
C GLU A 270 -3.51 8.94 18.39
N LEU A 271 -4.84 8.94 18.24
CA LEU A 271 -5.57 7.90 17.54
C LEU A 271 -5.72 8.30 16.09
N THR A 272 -5.29 7.42 15.19
CA THR A 272 -5.52 7.53 13.75
C THR A 272 -6.54 6.48 13.35
N GLN A 273 -7.58 6.87 12.63
CA GLN A 273 -8.61 5.99 12.08
C GLN A 273 -8.53 6.07 10.56
N LEU A 274 -8.13 4.97 9.92
CA LEU A 274 -7.88 4.91 8.48
C LEU A 274 -9.04 4.24 7.79
N ARG A 275 -9.67 4.95 6.84
CA ARG A 275 -10.68 4.37 5.95
C ARG A 275 -9.96 3.48 4.94
N VAL A 276 -10.37 2.22 4.82
CA VAL A 276 -9.79 1.29 3.85
C VAL A 276 -10.81 0.92 2.78
N ASP A 277 -10.66 1.56 1.64
CA ASP A 277 -11.37 1.18 0.41
C ASP A 277 -10.56 0.10 -0.30
N VAL A 278 -10.92 -1.17 -0.05
CA VAL A 278 -10.14 -2.33 -0.50
C VAL A 278 -9.86 -2.30 -2.02
N PRO A 279 -10.85 -2.10 -2.91
CA PRO A 279 -10.59 -1.97 -4.34
C PRO A 279 -9.59 -0.85 -4.68
N ALA A 280 -9.76 0.34 -4.09
CA ALA A 280 -8.87 1.46 -4.37
C ALA A 280 -7.43 1.19 -3.86
N VAL A 281 -7.30 0.67 -2.64
CA VAL A 281 -6.00 0.32 -2.03
C VAL A 281 -5.29 -0.78 -2.82
N LEU A 282 -6.01 -1.79 -3.30
CA LEU A 282 -5.45 -2.84 -4.16
C LEU A 282 -5.09 -2.31 -5.55
N GLY A 283 -5.88 -1.39 -6.11
CA GLY A 283 -5.55 -0.70 -7.36
C GLY A 283 -4.28 0.14 -7.25
N GLU A 284 -4.13 0.88 -6.14
CA GLU A 284 -2.90 1.60 -5.81
C GLU A 284 -1.71 0.64 -5.67
N ALA A 285 -1.87 -0.47 -4.94
CA ALA A 285 -0.83 -1.48 -4.78
C ALA A 285 -0.40 -2.08 -6.13
N TYR A 286 -1.34 -2.32 -7.04
CA TYR A 286 -1.08 -2.86 -8.37
C TYR A 286 -0.25 -1.91 -9.22
N MET A 287 -0.61 -0.61 -9.26
CA MET A 287 0.15 0.36 -10.05
C MET A 287 1.56 0.60 -9.50
N ILE A 288 1.74 0.55 -8.18
CA ILE A 288 3.06 0.60 -7.55
C ILE A 288 3.87 -0.66 -7.90
N ALA A 289 3.25 -1.84 -7.85
CA ALA A 289 3.90 -3.10 -8.24
C ALA A 289 4.28 -3.10 -9.73
N TRP A 290 3.46 -2.50 -10.59
CA TRP A 290 3.74 -2.33 -12.02
C TRP A 290 5.00 -1.49 -12.24
N ALA A 291 5.11 -0.34 -11.57
CA ALA A 291 6.31 0.49 -11.61
C ALA A 291 7.55 -0.26 -11.10
N HIS A 292 7.41 -0.99 -9.98
CA HIS A 292 8.49 -1.80 -9.42
C HIS A 292 8.93 -2.90 -10.38
N GLY A 293 7.98 -3.61 -11.00
CA GLY A 293 8.25 -4.66 -11.98
C GLY A 293 8.95 -4.15 -13.24
N ALA A 294 8.50 -3.01 -13.78
CA ALA A 294 9.15 -2.35 -14.91
C ALA A 294 10.60 -1.99 -14.58
N MET A 295 10.82 -1.41 -13.40
CA MET A 295 12.15 -1.05 -12.92
C MET A 295 13.07 -2.25 -12.74
N PHE A 296 12.54 -3.31 -12.15
CA PHE A 296 13.27 -4.55 -11.92
C PHE A 296 13.65 -5.24 -13.22
N HIS A 297 12.74 -5.30 -14.20
CA HIS A 297 13.02 -5.84 -15.53
C HIS A 297 14.20 -5.12 -16.20
N VAL A 298 14.22 -3.79 -16.17
CA VAL A 298 15.30 -3.01 -16.80
C VAL A 298 16.64 -3.27 -16.10
N ALA A 299 16.65 -3.35 -14.76
CA ALA A 299 17.85 -3.71 -14.01
C ALA A 299 18.33 -5.13 -14.34
N ALA A 300 17.43 -6.11 -14.38
CA ALA A 300 17.73 -7.50 -14.70
C ALA A 300 18.25 -7.67 -16.13
N THR A 301 17.61 -7.02 -17.10
CA THR A 301 18.02 -7.08 -18.51
C THR A 301 19.45 -6.57 -18.69
N LYS A 302 19.80 -5.45 -18.04
CA LYS A 302 21.17 -4.90 -18.07
C LYS A 302 22.19 -5.83 -17.42
N HIS A 303 21.81 -6.56 -16.37
CA HIS A 303 22.69 -7.51 -15.68
C HIS A 303 22.98 -8.76 -16.52
N PHE A 304 21.99 -9.25 -17.25
CA PHE A 304 22.13 -10.44 -18.09
C PHE A 304 22.61 -10.13 -19.52
N GLU A 305 22.65 -8.86 -19.92
CA GLU A 305 23.06 -8.44 -21.27
C GLU A 305 24.46 -8.97 -21.65
N GLY A 306 24.57 -9.54 -22.86
CA GLY A 306 25.83 -10.02 -23.42
C GLY A 306 26.35 -11.34 -22.84
N ARG A 307 25.62 -12.00 -21.95
CA ARG A 307 26.01 -13.30 -21.35
C ARG A 307 25.41 -14.46 -22.15
N ALA A 308 26.23 -15.08 -23.00
CA ALA A 308 25.78 -16.10 -23.96
C ALA A 308 25.52 -17.50 -23.37
N ASP A 309 26.07 -17.82 -22.19
CA ASP A 309 26.03 -19.16 -21.59
C ASP A 309 25.28 -19.18 -20.24
N LEU A 310 24.12 -18.50 -20.18
CA LEU A 310 23.26 -18.54 -19.00
C LEU A 310 22.42 -19.83 -18.97
N PRO A 311 22.26 -20.49 -17.81
CA PRO A 311 21.27 -21.54 -17.63
C PRO A 311 19.84 -21.05 -17.94
N ASP A 312 18.99 -21.92 -18.48
CA ASP A 312 17.59 -21.59 -18.88
C ASP A 312 16.72 -20.97 -17.76
N TYR A 313 17.07 -21.17 -16.49
CA TYR A 313 16.34 -20.62 -15.35
C TYR A 313 16.82 -19.24 -14.91
N LEU A 314 17.91 -18.71 -15.49
CA LEU A 314 18.44 -17.37 -15.24
C LEU A 314 18.11 -16.46 -16.42
N ASP A 315 16.97 -15.80 -16.33
CA ASP A 315 16.53 -14.79 -17.29
C ASP A 315 15.89 -13.61 -16.56
N ALA A 316 15.89 -12.44 -17.20
CA ALA A 316 15.17 -11.29 -16.71
C ALA A 316 13.66 -11.59 -16.71
N PRO A 317 12.90 -11.23 -15.65
CA PRO A 317 11.46 -11.37 -15.66
C PRO A 317 10.84 -10.50 -16.76
N ALA A 318 9.65 -10.88 -17.25
CA ALA A 318 8.98 -10.12 -18.30
C ALA A 318 8.65 -8.68 -17.86
N HIS A 319 8.82 -7.71 -18.77
CA HIS A 319 8.36 -6.35 -18.52
C HIS A 319 6.82 -6.33 -18.45
N PRO A 320 6.20 -5.71 -17.41
CA PRO A 320 4.75 -5.70 -17.23
C PRO A 320 3.96 -4.85 -18.25
N GLY A 321 4.59 -4.38 -19.33
CA GLY A 321 4.02 -3.40 -20.26
C GLY A 321 4.03 -1.94 -19.77
N TYR A 322 3.46 -1.03 -20.58
CA TYR A 322 3.47 0.42 -20.34
C TYR A 322 2.06 0.97 -20.05
N PRO A 323 1.84 1.68 -18.93
CA PRO A 323 0.55 2.28 -18.58
C PRO A 323 0.37 3.64 -19.28
N VAL A 324 0.32 3.64 -20.62
CA VAL A 324 0.19 4.86 -21.42
C VAL A 324 -1.14 5.55 -21.13
N GLY A 325 -1.10 6.84 -20.74
CA GLY A 325 -2.28 7.64 -20.43
C GLY A 325 -2.88 7.41 -19.03
N GLY A 326 -2.28 6.54 -18.21
CA GLY A 326 -2.67 6.31 -16.82
C GLY A 326 -3.13 4.87 -16.53
N PRO A 327 -3.78 4.65 -15.37
CA PRO A 327 -4.28 5.67 -14.43
C PRO A 327 -3.17 6.36 -13.61
N HIS A 328 -3.36 7.63 -13.32
CA HIS A 328 -2.57 8.39 -12.35
C HIS A 328 -3.15 8.20 -10.93
N PRO A 329 -2.38 8.44 -9.85
CA PRO A 329 -2.88 8.25 -8.48
C PRO A 329 -4.24 8.92 -8.22
N ASP A 330 -4.48 10.12 -8.74
CA ASP A 330 -5.70 10.90 -8.54
C ASP A 330 -6.95 10.29 -9.19
N HIS A 331 -6.76 9.42 -10.19
CA HIS A 331 -7.85 8.70 -10.83
C HIS A 331 -8.39 7.54 -9.97
N VAL A 332 -7.65 7.08 -8.96
CA VAL A 332 -8.04 5.92 -8.13
C VAL A 332 -8.83 6.36 -6.88
N SER A 333 -8.33 7.33 -6.11
CA SER A 333 -8.99 7.76 -4.86
C SER A 333 -8.85 9.25 -4.54
N GLY A 334 -8.51 10.11 -5.51
CA GLY A 334 -8.01 11.47 -5.25
C GLY A 334 -8.89 12.37 -4.38
N LYS A 335 -10.21 12.15 -4.34
CA LYS A 335 -11.15 12.97 -3.56
C LYS A 335 -11.71 12.29 -2.30
N ALA A 336 -11.40 11.02 -2.09
CA ALA A 336 -11.94 10.28 -0.95
C ALA A 336 -11.22 10.66 0.35
N PRO A 337 -11.92 10.70 1.50
CA PRO A 337 -11.26 10.84 2.79
C PRO A 337 -10.37 9.62 3.05
N VAL A 338 -9.14 9.87 3.52
CA VAL A 338 -8.16 8.83 3.89
C VAL A 338 -8.40 8.37 5.33
N GLY A 339 -8.78 9.29 6.20
CA GLY A 339 -9.02 8.96 7.59
C GLY A 339 -9.19 10.17 8.50
N MET A 340 -9.23 9.90 9.79
CA MET A 340 -9.34 10.92 10.84
C MET A 340 -8.21 10.79 11.85
N ARG A 341 -7.88 11.93 12.46
CA ARG A 341 -6.88 12.08 13.51
C ARG A 341 -7.53 12.62 14.76
N PHE A 342 -7.20 12.05 15.91
CA PHE A 342 -7.68 12.49 17.22
C PHE A 342 -6.53 12.53 18.25
N PRO A 343 -6.10 13.70 18.73
CA PRO A 343 -5.19 13.78 19.86
C PRO A 343 -5.91 13.32 21.14
N LEU A 344 -5.33 12.37 21.87
CA LEU A 344 -5.93 11.78 23.08
C LEU A 344 -5.30 12.29 24.38
N THR A 345 -4.01 12.63 24.37
CA THR A 345 -3.32 13.12 25.58
C THR A 345 -2.59 14.43 25.30
N ALA A 346 -2.36 15.20 26.37
CA ALA A 346 -1.45 16.33 26.32
C ALA A 346 0.01 15.88 26.07
N PRO A 347 0.88 16.78 25.57
CA PRO A 347 2.32 16.55 25.49
C PRO A 347 2.94 16.13 26.84
N PRO A 348 3.91 15.19 26.87
CA PRO A 348 4.50 14.63 28.10
C PRO A 348 5.37 15.61 28.94
N GLY A 349 5.32 16.92 28.68
CA GLY A 349 5.95 17.97 29.49
C GLY A 349 5.02 19.14 29.79
N GLY A 350 3.72 18.98 29.56
CA GLY A 350 2.78 20.11 29.52
C GLY A 350 2.96 20.95 28.25
N GLY A 351 1.99 21.84 27.99
CA GLY A 351 1.96 22.70 26.80
C GLY A 351 0.84 22.36 25.81
N PRO A 352 0.60 23.22 24.82
CA PRO A 352 -0.53 23.08 23.90
C PRO A 352 -0.33 21.90 22.94
N THR A 353 -1.40 21.15 22.71
CA THR A 353 -1.49 20.19 21.60
C THR A 353 -1.41 20.96 20.28
N ARG A 354 -0.39 20.69 19.46
CA ARG A 354 -0.19 21.39 18.18
C ARG A 354 -0.80 20.68 16.96
N ARG A 355 -1.27 19.45 17.15
CA ARG A 355 -1.94 18.66 16.12
C ARG A 355 -3.42 18.53 16.47
N PRO A 356 -4.30 19.37 15.87
CA PRO A 356 -5.72 19.31 16.17
C PRO A 356 -6.36 18.04 15.60
N PRO A 357 -7.52 17.64 16.14
CA PRO A 357 -8.35 16.62 15.50
C PRO A 357 -8.77 17.08 14.11
N GLY A 358 -9.03 16.14 13.21
CA GLY A 358 -9.47 16.49 11.85
C GLY A 358 -9.54 15.33 10.90
N ILE A 359 -9.92 15.65 9.66
CA ILE A 359 -10.11 14.71 8.56
C ILE A 359 -8.97 14.93 7.58
N ALA A 360 -8.29 13.84 7.21
CA ALA A 360 -7.28 13.89 6.16
C ALA A 360 -7.86 13.38 4.85
N PHE A 361 -7.58 14.13 3.81
CA PHE A 361 -7.63 13.72 2.41
C PHE A 361 -6.19 13.46 1.97
N ARG A 362 -6.01 13.03 0.73
CA ARG A 362 -4.67 12.78 0.18
C ARG A 362 -3.78 14.01 0.25
N ASP A 363 -4.29 15.14 -0.22
CA ASP A 363 -3.49 16.37 -0.38
C ASP A 363 -3.86 17.49 0.61
N SER A 364 -4.77 17.21 1.54
CA SER A 364 -5.23 18.23 2.48
C SER A 364 -5.68 17.66 3.81
N PHE A 365 -5.66 18.51 4.83
CA PHE A 365 -6.16 18.20 6.15
C PHE A 365 -7.16 19.27 6.59
N ILE A 366 -8.35 18.85 6.98
CA ILE A 366 -9.41 19.74 7.48
C ILE A 366 -9.46 19.61 9.01
N PRO A 367 -9.01 20.62 9.78
CA PRO A 367 -9.08 20.58 11.23
C PRO A 367 -10.53 20.71 11.71
N LEU A 368 -10.88 19.96 12.75
CA LEU A 368 -12.19 20.01 13.39
C LEU A 368 -12.10 20.80 14.71
N ILE A 369 -13.06 21.70 14.92
CA ILE A 369 -13.21 22.45 16.16
C ILE A 369 -14.48 21.97 16.86
N PHE A 370 -14.32 21.37 18.02
CA PHE A 370 -15.43 20.97 18.86
C PHE A 370 -15.90 22.16 19.71
N THR A 371 -17.03 22.75 19.34
CA THR A 371 -17.56 23.99 19.96
C THR A 371 -18.66 23.75 21.01
N GLY A 372 -19.07 22.50 21.24
CA GLY A 372 -20.18 22.14 22.12
C GLY A 372 -19.79 21.27 23.32
N SER A 373 -20.52 21.40 24.43
CA SER A 373 -20.34 20.62 25.67
C SER A 373 -21.11 19.29 25.71
N ALA A 374 -21.80 18.89 24.64
CA ALA A 374 -22.66 17.71 24.66
C ALA A 374 -22.54 16.84 23.40
N MET A 375 -22.09 15.61 23.59
CA MET A 375 -22.64 14.47 22.85
C MET A 375 -24.13 14.41 23.18
N ARG A 376 -24.99 15.05 22.38
CA ARG A 376 -26.42 14.75 22.48
C ARG A 376 -26.60 13.35 21.90
N ASN A 377 -27.32 12.48 22.61
CA ASN A 377 -27.75 11.18 22.10
C ASN A 377 -28.73 11.41 20.94
N VAL A 378 -28.20 11.73 19.76
CA VAL A 378 -28.98 11.86 18.53
C VAL A 378 -29.46 10.46 18.15
N ARG A 379 -30.76 10.32 17.90
CA ARG A 379 -31.36 9.04 17.49
C ARG A 379 -31.65 9.06 16.00
N VAL A 380 -31.15 8.07 15.29
CA VAL A 380 -31.50 7.87 13.88
C VAL A 380 -32.91 7.24 13.83
N VAL A 381 -33.80 7.82 13.03
CA VAL A 381 -35.19 7.36 12.86
C VAL A 381 -35.49 7.09 11.39
N ALA A 382 -36.44 6.20 11.11
CA ALA A 382 -36.91 5.98 9.74
C ALA A 382 -37.43 7.28 9.13
N ASP A 383 -37.32 7.41 7.81
CA ASP A 383 -37.90 8.54 7.08
C ASP A 383 -39.43 8.52 7.29
N GLU A 384 -40.01 9.67 7.63
CA GLU A 384 -41.46 9.79 7.70
C GLU A 384 -42.02 9.59 6.30
N ALA A 385 -42.96 8.66 6.15
CA ALA A 385 -43.64 8.45 4.88
C ALA A 385 -44.40 9.73 4.53
N THR A 386 -43.94 10.45 3.50
CA THR A 386 -44.72 11.52 2.90
C THR A 386 -45.95 10.88 2.28
N GLU A 387 -47.10 10.96 2.96
CA GLU A 387 -48.39 10.73 2.30
C GLU A 387 -48.50 11.77 1.18
N GLU A 388 -48.42 11.30 -0.07
CA GLU A 388 -48.70 12.12 -1.24
C GLU A 388 -50.13 12.67 -1.13
N ALA A 389 -50.25 13.99 -1.06
CA ALA A 389 -51.50 14.73 -1.05
C ALA A 389 -51.89 15.22 -2.45
#